data_AF-A0AAD7KIG3-F1
#
_entry.id   AF-A0AAD7KIG3-F1
#
_cell.length_a   1.000
_cell.length_b   1.000
_cell.length_c   1.000
_cell.angle_alpha   90.00
_cell.angle_beta   90.00
_cell.angle_gamma   90.00
#
_symmetry.space_group_name_H-M   'P 1'
#
loop_
_entity.id
_entity.type
_entity.pdbx_description
1 polymer ?
#
loop_
_entity_poly.entity_id
_entity_poly.type
_entity_poly.pdbx_seq_one_letter_code
_entity_poly.pdbx_strand_id
1 'polypeptide(L)'
;MDTFTLSTQQCKTTIYDFYKTLEKLTNNSGGKVPYRYPAFLRMCPEYPHVLMLKRTGVFHQPGGVDAMKPGQCAIKCPCCPRPGVNLPPDWASASPENAYVPLHPVPRARCVLPPEALTGFERAQRSFARLVKEMSTCSGLVALDYANTKFSKGYSSTGVGMGVCARHEFVQPNSVGNLQKGERYANMDYIFASLLRHVDPSLMKIVFYDIVCQWWKNLKAQISHLPPLVRLRVVLAIFRFVIPKLHIHMHTMACQLEFSLNLVPGSAQTDGEGIERPWANIGGVASSTHEMGPGSREEVLNNHWGFWNWQKLLTLADRLRTRLDRVRIKYVAQLEAFTVFSMEQEVHVAEWLEMVEAYEADGKKKNPYKVLLKLEQQESQRLATVPTIHRMSASSFLAAGLEVEEQQRRVRVQVELKKAQTTAQQIDVIALRGDLSRSIQRLRTLQATYTPATLLALANRDPLADEQPETKPMFLPSALSTADCQMEPVKDLAAKERELRAAQCVMALVTLRNQLHIKSRLLTYKRLQSRNQDANTRAQSIVVRNETQIRLHSEKYQMAWEAIR
;
A
#
# COMPACT_ATOMS: atom_id res chain seq x y z
N MET A 1 17.95 -18.49 32.32
CA MET A 1 17.08 -18.59 31.12
C MET A 1 17.05 -17.30 30.33
N ASP A 2 17.20 -16.15 30.99
CA ASP A 2 17.26 -14.79 30.43
C ASP A 2 18.11 -14.67 29.18
N THR A 3 19.35 -15.15 29.21
CA THR A 3 20.27 -15.12 28.07
C THR A 3 19.67 -15.82 26.84
N PHE A 4 19.12 -17.02 27.01
CA PHE A 4 18.43 -17.73 25.92
C PHE A 4 17.23 -16.93 25.40
N THR A 5 16.40 -16.42 26.30
CA THR A 5 15.20 -15.65 25.95
C THR A 5 15.54 -14.39 25.16
N LEU A 6 16.60 -13.67 25.52
CA LEU A 6 17.09 -12.51 24.77
C LEU A 6 17.74 -12.92 23.44
N SER A 7 18.56 -13.97 23.41
CA SER A 7 19.16 -14.49 22.16
C SER A 7 18.11 -14.91 21.14
N THR A 8 17.05 -15.61 21.56
CA THR A 8 15.96 -15.96 20.63
C THR A 8 15.15 -14.72 20.25
N GLN A 9 14.76 -13.85 21.19
CA GLN A 9 13.94 -12.68 20.88
C GLN A 9 14.63 -11.67 19.95
N GLN A 10 15.92 -11.39 20.18
CA GLN A 10 16.71 -10.39 19.47
C GLN A 10 17.44 -10.97 18.24
N CYS A 11 18.16 -12.08 18.40
CA CYS A 11 19.02 -12.66 17.37
C CYS A 11 18.36 -13.83 16.61
N LYS A 12 17.14 -14.23 16.99
CA LYS A 12 16.37 -15.35 16.41
C LYS A 12 17.08 -16.70 16.52
N THR A 13 17.99 -16.83 17.49
CA THR A 13 18.72 -18.07 17.79
C THR A 13 17.74 -19.21 18.10
N THR A 14 17.99 -20.38 17.50
CA THR A 14 17.18 -21.58 17.76
C THR A 14 17.51 -22.20 19.12
N ILE A 15 16.59 -23.01 19.65
CA ILE A 15 16.82 -23.78 20.89
C ILE A 15 18.04 -24.71 20.73
N TYR A 16 18.17 -25.34 19.55
CA TYR A 16 19.26 -26.24 19.21
C TYR A 16 20.61 -25.53 19.19
N ASP A 17 20.73 -24.42 18.44
CA ASP A 17 22.00 -23.70 18.30
C ASP A 17 22.47 -23.14 19.64
N PHE A 18 21.57 -22.54 20.42
CA PHE A 18 21.92 -22.02 21.75
C PHE A 18 22.39 -23.14 22.68
N TYR A 19 21.70 -24.28 22.69
CA TYR A 19 22.11 -25.42 23.51
C TYR A 19 23.45 -26.02 23.03
N LYS A 20 23.70 -26.09 21.71
CA LYS A 20 25.00 -26.49 21.16
C LYS A 20 26.11 -25.50 21.51
N THR A 21 25.81 -24.21 21.60
CA THR A 21 26.75 -23.22 22.15
C THR A 21 27.04 -23.50 23.62
N LEU A 22 26.04 -23.83 24.45
CA LEU A 22 26.27 -24.21 25.86
C LEU A 22 27.14 -25.48 26.00
N GLU A 23 26.90 -26.51 25.18
CA GLU A 23 27.74 -27.72 25.17
C GLU A 23 29.20 -27.37 24.86
N LYS A 24 29.45 -26.56 23.81
CA LYS A 24 30.81 -26.11 23.44
C LYS A 24 31.46 -25.21 24.49
N LEU A 25 30.71 -24.31 25.11
CA LEU A 25 31.21 -23.48 26.22
C LEU A 25 31.56 -24.31 27.46
N THR A 26 30.86 -25.43 27.67
CA THR A 26 31.15 -26.37 28.76
C THR A 26 32.37 -27.24 28.43
N ASN A 27 32.45 -27.75 27.20
CA ASN A 27 33.58 -28.52 26.70
C ASN A 27 33.70 -28.42 25.17
N ASN A 28 34.70 -27.65 24.70
CA ASN A 28 34.96 -27.47 23.27
C ASN A 28 35.98 -28.48 22.69
N SER A 29 36.53 -29.40 23.49
CA SER A 29 37.50 -30.42 23.01
C SER A 29 36.85 -31.70 22.47
N GLY A 30 35.51 -31.76 22.45
CA GLY A 30 34.74 -32.92 22.00
C GLY A 30 34.43 -33.95 23.10
N GLY A 31 34.83 -33.69 24.35
CA GLY A 31 34.47 -34.55 25.48
C GLY A 31 32.96 -34.53 25.79
N LYS A 32 32.45 -35.65 26.33
CA LYS A 32 31.02 -35.87 26.56
C LYS A 32 30.47 -34.96 27.67
N VAL A 33 29.54 -34.07 27.32
CA VAL A 33 28.76 -33.24 28.25
C VAL A 33 27.47 -33.98 28.67
N PRO A 34 26.99 -33.85 29.93
CA PRO A 34 25.71 -34.43 30.33
C PRO A 34 24.52 -33.92 29.49
N TYR A 35 23.76 -34.83 28.90
CA TYR A 35 22.64 -34.48 28.02
C TYR A 35 21.44 -33.94 28.83
N ARG A 36 21.21 -32.63 28.75
CA ARG A 36 20.11 -31.90 29.41
C ARG A 36 19.12 -31.26 28.44
N TYR A 37 19.27 -31.46 27.12
CA TYR A 37 18.41 -30.88 26.09
C TYR A 37 16.90 -31.10 26.32
N PRO A 38 16.40 -32.28 26.77
CA PRO A 38 14.96 -32.48 27.03
C PRO A 38 14.43 -31.66 28.21
N ALA A 39 15.29 -31.34 29.19
CA ALA A 39 14.93 -30.43 30.28
C ALA A 39 14.92 -28.97 29.79
N PHE A 40 15.93 -28.59 28.99
CA PHE A 40 16.00 -27.26 28.36
C PHE A 40 14.76 -26.99 27.49
N LEU A 41 14.35 -27.97 26.67
CA LEU A 41 13.13 -27.89 25.85
C LEU A 41 11.84 -27.64 26.63
N ARG A 42 11.74 -28.08 27.90
CA ARG A 42 10.59 -27.77 28.78
C ARG A 42 10.68 -26.35 29.36
N MET A 43 11.88 -25.94 29.77
CA MET A 43 12.11 -24.58 30.29
C MET A 43 11.89 -23.50 29.22
N CYS A 44 12.14 -23.82 27.93
CA CYS A 44 12.03 -22.90 26.81
C CYS A 44 10.64 -22.24 26.63
N PRO A 45 9.49 -22.95 26.72
CA PRO A 45 8.15 -22.35 26.74
C PRO A 45 7.71 -21.86 28.13
N GLU A 46 8.03 -22.59 29.20
CA GLU A 46 7.64 -22.25 30.58
C GLU A 46 8.14 -20.85 30.99
N TYR A 47 9.42 -20.56 30.77
CA TYR A 47 10.05 -19.33 31.25
C TYR A 47 9.48 -18.06 30.57
N PRO A 48 9.33 -17.99 29.23
CA PRO A 48 8.63 -16.88 28.58
C PRO A 48 7.15 -16.76 28.96
N HIS A 49 6.45 -17.87 29.23
CA HIS A 49 5.07 -17.84 29.70
C HIS A 49 4.95 -17.12 31.05
N VAL A 50 5.81 -17.45 32.02
CA VAL A 50 5.88 -16.75 33.32
C VAL A 50 6.23 -15.27 33.14
N LEU A 51 7.16 -14.93 32.24
CA LEU A 51 7.47 -13.53 31.93
C LEU A 51 6.30 -12.77 31.29
N MET A 52 5.51 -13.42 30.44
CA MET A 52 4.30 -12.85 29.83
C MET A 52 3.25 -12.53 30.91
N LEU A 53 2.96 -13.48 31.80
CA LEU A 53 2.03 -13.27 32.92
C LEU A 53 2.51 -12.15 33.86
N LYS A 54 3.82 -12.09 34.16
CA LYS A 54 4.43 -11.02 34.98
C LYS A 54 4.31 -9.65 34.32
N ARG A 55 4.62 -9.53 33.03
CA ARG A 55 4.55 -8.26 32.27
C ARG A 55 3.13 -7.72 32.10
N THR A 56 2.13 -8.59 32.16
CA THR A 56 0.71 -8.25 31.94
C THR A 56 -0.06 -8.07 33.25
N GLY A 57 0.52 -8.47 34.38
CA GLY A 57 -0.07 -8.33 35.70
C GLY A 57 -1.31 -9.20 35.93
N VAL A 58 -1.50 -10.26 35.14
CA VAL A 58 -2.69 -11.15 35.22
C VAL A 58 -2.83 -11.78 36.62
N PHE A 59 -1.72 -12.05 37.31
CA PHE A 59 -1.73 -12.53 38.71
C PHE A 59 -2.44 -11.60 39.70
N HIS A 60 -2.60 -10.31 39.40
CA HIS A 60 -3.28 -9.34 40.26
C HIS A 60 -4.78 -9.20 39.94
N GLN A 61 -5.31 -9.97 38.98
CA GLN A 61 -6.73 -9.95 38.63
C GLN A 61 -7.52 -10.92 39.53
N PRO A 62 -8.80 -10.64 39.84
CA PRO A 62 -9.65 -11.57 40.57
C PRO A 62 -9.71 -12.94 39.86
N GLY A 63 -9.36 -14.00 40.59
CA GLY A 63 -9.26 -15.37 40.04
C GLY A 63 -7.93 -15.68 39.31
N GLY A 64 -6.96 -14.76 39.32
CA GLY A 64 -5.59 -15.00 38.89
C GLY A 64 -5.46 -15.48 37.43
N VAL A 65 -4.58 -16.47 37.22
CA VAL A 65 -4.31 -17.06 35.90
C VAL A 65 -5.48 -17.91 35.42
N ASP A 66 -6.17 -18.60 36.32
CA ASP A 66 -7.25 -19.53 35.98
C ASP A 66 -8.51 -18.82 35.46
N ALA A 67 -8.73 -17.57 35.88
CA ALA A 67 -9.81 -16.71 35.38
C ALA A 67 -9.46 -15.93 34.09
N MET A 68 -8.29 -16.18 33.49
CA MET A 68 -7.80 -15.41 32.36
C MET A 68 -8.65 -15.58 31.09
N LYS A 69 -9.02 -14.45 30.49
CA LYS A 69 -9.80 -14.35 29.24
C LYS A 69 -8.89 -14.14 28.02
N PRO A 70 -9.27 -14.65 26.83
CA PRO A 70 -8.49 -14.49 25.60
C PRO A 70 -8.09 -13.04 25.31
N GLY A 71 -6.79 -12.79 25.18
CA GLY A 71 -6.22 -11.48 24.88
C GLY A 71 -5.73 -10.68 26.09
N GLN A 72 -5.96 -11.13 27.33
CA GLN A 72 -5.46 -10.42 28.52
C GLN A 72 -3.93 -10.43 28.65
N CYS A 73 -3.25 -11.41 28.06
CA CYS A 73 -1.78 -11.45 27.98
C CYS A 73 -1.15 -10.52 26.92
N ALA A 74 -1.95 -9.76 26.17
CA ALA A 74 -1.42 -8.76 25.25
C ALA A 74 -1.20 -7.43 25.96
N ILE A 75 0.06 -6.97 26.02
CA ILE A 75 0.40 -5.61 26.47
C ILE A 75 -0.29 -4.61 25.54
N LYS A 76 -1.34 -3.94 26.05
CA LYS A 76 -2.11 -2.94 25.30
C LYS A 76 -1.31 -1.64 25.18
N CYS A 77 -1.44 -0.96 24.04
CA CYS A 77 -0.82 0.35 23.85
C CYS A 77 -1.43 1.38 24.83
N PRO A 78 -0.63 2.07 25.67
CA PRO A 78 -1.16 3.06 26.61
C PRO A 78 -1.56 4.38 25.94
N CYS A 79 -1.17 4.59 24.67
CA CYS A 79 -1.49 5.78 23.86
C CYS A 79 -2.58 5.54 22.80
N CYS A 80 -3.19 4.34 22.77
CA CYS A 80 -4.41 4.11 22.01
C CYS A 80 -5.62 4.51 22.87
N PRO A 81 -6.67 5.12 22.29
CA PRO A 81 -7.82 5.59 23.05
C PRO A 81 -8.57 4.42 23.72
N ARG A 82 -8.82 4.57 25.02
CA ARG A 82 -9.48 3.59 25.90
C ARG A 82 -10.42 4.35 26.86
N PRO A 83 -11.73 4.37 26.59
CA PRO A 83 -12.72 4.92 27.51
C PRO A 83 -12.56 4.38 28.94
N GLY A 84 -12.70 5.26 29.93
CA GLY A 84 -12.50 4.91 31.35
C GLY A 84 -11.05 4.61 31.77
N VAL A 85 -10.06 4.83 30.90
CA VAL A 85 -8.63 4.59 31.23
C VAL A 85 -7.74 5.78 30.89
N ASN A 86 -7.81 6.29 29.66
CA ASN A 86 -6.94 7.39 29.19
C ASN A 86 -7.68 8.42 28.32
N LEU A 87 -9.01 8.42 28.41
CA LEU A 87 -9.89 9.43 27.81
C LEU A 87 -10.63 10.19 28.92
N PRO A 88 -10.87 11.51 28.77
CA PRO A 88 -11.77 12.27 29.64
C PRO A 88 -13.17 11.65 29.70
N PRO A 89 -13.96 11.81 30.77
CA PRO A 89 -15.31 11.22 30.86
C PRO A 89 -16.27 11.69 29.74
N ASP A 90 -16.12 12.93 29.29
CA ASP A 90 -16.89 13.63 28.27
C ASP A 90 -16.35 13.44 26.84
N TRP A 91 -15.41 12.51 26.63
CA TRP A 91 -14.75 12.28 25.33
C TRP A 91 -15.71 12.02 24.16
N ALA A 92 -16.90 11.47 24.42
CA ALA A 92 -17.91 11.17 23.40
C ALA A 92 -18.64 12.42 22.89
N SER A 93 -18.62 13.51 23.67
CA SER A 93 -19.13 14.84 23.33
C SER A 93 -18.02 15.83 22.96
N ALA A 94 -16.80 15.35 22.73
CA ALA A 94 -15.67 16.19 22.33
C ALA A 94 -15.97 16.93 21.01
N SER A 95 -15.52 18.19 20.92
CA SER A 95 -15.69 19.02 19.73
C SER A 95 -15.08 18.38 18.47
N PRO A 96 -15.54 18.74 17.25
CA PRO A 96 -14.94 18.23 16.00
C PRO A 96 -13.42 18.44 15.90
N GLU A 97 -12.91 19.54 16.46
CA GLU A 97 -11.48 19.83 16.60
C GLU A 97 -10.72 18.75 17.40
N ASN A 98 -11.39 18.14 18.39
CA ASN A 98 -10.89 17.05 19.21
C ASN A 98 -11.30 15.65 18.70
N ALA A 99 -11.92 15.54 17.52
CA ALA A 99 -12.33 14.27 16.93
C ALA A 99 -11.15 13.33 16.57
N TYR A 100 -9.90 13.78 16.73
CA TYR A 100 -8.71 12.92 16.65
C TYR A 100 -8.50 12.05 17.90
N VAL A 101 -9.09 12.42 19.04
CA VAL A 101 -9.01 11.71 20.33
C VAL A 101 -9.65 10.31 20.27
N PRO A 102 -10.87 10.10 19.74
CA PRO A 102 -11.48 8.78 19.65
C PRO A 102 -10.96 7.90 18.51
N LEU A 103 -9.89 8.26 17.79
CA LEU A 103 -9.41 7.49 16.64
C LEU A 103 -8.55 6.29 17.06
N HIS A 104 -9.08 5.08 16.89
CA HIS A 104 -8.27 3.86 16.95
C HIS A 104 -7.80 3.47 15.54
N PRO A 105 -6.52 3.67 15.18
CA PRO A 105 -6.00 3.26 13.87
C PRO A 105 -5.74 1.75 13.85
N VAL A 106 -6.51 1.01 13.04
CA VAL A 106 -6.47 -0.45 12.90
C VAL A 106 -5.90 -0.83 11.53
N PRO A 107 -4.56 -0.99 11.39
CA PRO A 107 -3.97 -1.67 10.25
C PRO A 107 -4.29 -3.16 10.23
N ARG A 108 -4.59 -3.66 9.04
CA ARG A 108 -4.72 -5.08 8.69
C ARG A 108 -3.42 -5.60 8.05
N ALA A 109 -3.31 -6.91 8.07
CA ALA A 109 -2.09 -7.67 7.83
C ALA A 109 -1.56 -7.69 6.39
N ARG A 110 -0.33 -8.20 6.28
CA ARG A 110 0.29 -8.72 5.06
C ARG A 110 0.98 -10.06 5.36
N CYS A 111 1.00 -10.99 4.42
CA CYS A 111 1.42 -12.37 4.63
C CYS A 111 2.96 -12.58 4.57
N VAL A 112 3.53 -13.10 5.68
CA VAL A 112 4.84 -13.77 5.72
C VAL A 112 4.73 -15.05 6.59
N LEU A 113 5.72 -15.95 6.50
CA LEU A 113 5.90 -17.25 7.21
C LEU A 113 5.16 -18.47 6.60
N PRO A 114 5.83 -19.42 5.91
CA PRO A 114 5.27 -20.76 5.69
C PRO A 114 5.32 -21.59 7.00
N PRO A 115 4.28 -22.39 7.34
CA PRO A 115 4.44 -23.39 8.41
C PRO A 115 3.50 -24.63 8.42
N GLU A 116 3.87 -25.57 9.29
CA GLU A 116 3.00 -26.56 9.95
C GLU A 116 2.79 -26.15 11.44
N ALA A 117 2.03 -26.80 12.33
CA ALA A 117 1.01 -27.84 12.20
C ALA A 117 -0.29 -27.42 12.95
N LEU A 118 -1.03 -28.34 13.59
CA LEU A 118 -2.40 -28.14 14.13
C LEU A 118 -2.57 -28.77 15.53
N THR A 119 -3.31 -28.23 16.52
CA THR A 119 -4.61 -27.55 16.50
C THR A 119 -4.85 -26.61 17.71
N GLY A 120 -5.89 -25.76 17.62
CA GLY A 120 -6.74 -25.42 18.76
C GLY A 120 -8.05 -24.73 18.35
N PHE A 121 -7.94 -23.54 17.77
CA PHE A 121 -9.07 -22.65 17.48
C PHE A 121 -9.70 -22.80 16.08
N GLU A 122 -9.08 -23.58 15.19
CA GLU A 122 -9.43 -23.61 13.75
C GLU A 122 -10.74 -24.31 13.37
N ARG A 123 -11.35 -25.11 14.26
CA ARG A 123 -12.49 -25.97 13.89
C ARG A 123 -13.71 -25.18 13.39
N ALA A 124 -13.79 -23.88 13.71
CA ALA A 124 -14.80 -22.94 13.20
C ALA A 124 -14.40 -22.15 11.95
N GLN A 125 -13.12 -22.09 11.57
CA GLN A 125 -12.66 -21.40 10.34
C GLN A 125 -12.79 -22.30 9.09
N ARG A 126 -12.51 -23.60 9.22
CA ARG A 126 -12.51 -24.53 8.06
C ARG A 126 -13.87 -24.68 7.38
N SER A 127 -14.95 -24.67 8.17
CA SER A 127 -16.32 -24.70 7.68
C SER A 127 -16.76 -23.42 6.95
N PHE A 128 -15.98 -22.34 7.08
CA PHE A 128 -16.31 -21.03 6.51
C PHE A 128 -15.70 -20.75 5.13
N ALA A 129 -14.66 -21.49 4.75
CA ALA A 129 -13.86 -21.20 3.56
C ALA A 129 -14.47 -21.77 2.25
N ARG A 130 -15.72 -21.41 1.92
CA ARG A 130 -16.26 -21.65 0.56
C ARG A 130 -15.63 -20.66 -0.43
N LEU A 131 -15.22 -21.21 -1.58
CA LEU A 131 -14.33 -20.55 -2.54
C LEU A 131 -15.08 -19.55 -3.42
N VAL A 132 -14.65 -18.29 -3.41
CA VAL A 132 -14.85 -17.35 -4.53
C VAL A 132 -13.48 -17.01 -5.09
N LYS A 133 -13.33 -17.01 -6.42
CA LYS A 133 -12.08 -16.61 -7.10
C LYS A 133 -12.08 -15.09 -7.22
N GLU A 134 -11.29 -14.44 -6.37
CA GLU A 134 -11.23 -12.97 -6.28
C GLU A 134 -10.14 -12.43 -7.23
N MET A 135 -10.56 -11.71 -8.27
CA MET A 135 -9.66 -10.99 -9.19
C MET A 135 -9.48 -9.54 -8.74
N SER A 136 -8.25 -9.02 -8.81
CA SER A 136 -7.98 -7.61 -8.52
C SER A 136 -8.49 -6.72 -9.67
N THR A 137 -9.26 -5.68 -9.32
CA THR A 137 -9.88 -4.77 -10.32
C THR A 137 -9.24 -3.39 -10.38
N CYS A 138 -8.21 -3.11 -9.58
CA CYS A 138 -7.71 -1.73 -9.40
C CYS A 138 -6.19 -1.60 -9.21
N SER A 139 -5.40 -2.65 -9.47
CA SER A 139 -3.96 -2.65 -9.21
C SER A 139 -3.19 -3.45 -10.27
N GLY A 140 -2.12 -2.86 -10.83
CA GLY A 140 -1.14 -3.58 -11.65
C GLY A 140 -0.24 -4.54 -10.85
N LEU A 141 -0.46 -4.65 -9.54
CA LEU A 141 0.17 -5.64 -8.68
C LEU A 141 -0.56 -6.99 -8.77
N VAL A 142 0.17 -8.01 -9.21
CA VAL A 142 -0.15 -9.44 -9.17
C VAL A 142 -0.18 -9.98 -7.71
N ALA A 143 -0.38 -9.12 -6.70
CA ALA A 143 -0.16 -9.46 -5.29
C ALA A 143 -1.17 -10.51 -4.78
N LEU A 144 -2.46 -10.36 -5.11
CA LEU A 144 -3.50 -11.35 -4.79
C LEU A 144 -3.28 -12.66 -5.55
N ASP A 145 -3.02 -12.60 -6.86
CA ASP A 145 -2.80 -13.78 -7.68
C ASP A 145 -1.56 -14.57 -7.21
N TYR A 146 -0.44 -13.90 -6.92
CA TYR A 146 0.79 -14.56 -6.46
C TYR A 146 0.68 -15.07 -5.02
N ALA A 147 -0.06 -14.38 -4.14
CA ALA A 147 -0.30 -14.83 -2.77
C ALA A 147 -1.23 -16.07 -2.73
N ASN A 148 -2.23 -16.14 -3.59
CA ASN A 148 -3.20 -17.24 -3.65
C ASN A 148 -2.73 -18.45 -4.49
N THR A 149 -1.73 -18.28 -5.35
CA THR A 149 -1.14 -19.36 -6.18
C THR A 149 0.03 -20.10 -5.54
N LYS A 150 0.53 -19.68 -4.37
CA LYS A 150 1.54 -20.45 -3.62
C LYS A 150 1.11 -21.90 -3.44
N PHE A 151 2.03 -22.82 -3.73
CA PHE A 151 1.87 -24.25 -3.49
C PHE A 151 1.45 -24.47 -2.04
N SER A 152 0.25 -25.01 -1.87
CA SER A 152 -0.48 -25.14 -0.59
C SER A 152 -0.75 -26.61 -0.24
N LYS A 153 -0.09 -27.54 -0.94
CA LYS A 153 -0.19 -28.99 -0.72
C LYS A 153 1.00 -29.40 0.15
N GLY A 154 0.72 -30.03 1.29
CA GLY A 154 1.65 -30.17 2.41
C GLY A 154 1.18 -29.27 3.54
N TYR A 155 1.55 -27.99 3.48
CA TYR A 155 1.41 -27.02 4.58
C TYR A 155 0.01 -26.89 5.21
N SER A 156 -0.07 -26.93 6.54
CA SER A 156 -1.26 -26.57 7.33
C SER A 156 -1.55 -25.07 7.36
N SER A 157 -0.53 -24.24 7.18
CA SER A 157 -0.67 -22.78 7.04
C SER A 157 0.29 -22.27 5.95
N THR A 158 0.06 -21.06 5.45
CA THR A 158 0.87 -20.43 4.39
C THR A 158 1.36 -19.04 4.78
N GLY A 159 0.98 -18.58 5.97
CA GLY A 159 1.22 -17.24 6.46
C GLY A 159 0.63 -17.02 7.85
N VAL A 160 0.90 -15.84 8.40
CA VAL A 160 0.11 -15.26 9.48
C VAL A 160 -0.43 -13.90 9.05
N GLY A 161 -1.65 -13.59 9.46
CA GLY A 161 -2.21 -12.25 9.39
C GLY A 161 -2.21 -11.62 10.78
N MET A 162 -1.70 -10.39 10.92
CA MET A 162 -1.62 -9.61 12.17
C MET A 162 -2.27 -8.23 12.02
N GLY A 163 -2.97 -7.76 13.06
CA GLY A 163 -3.34 -6.36 13.24
C GLY A 163 -2.52 -5.69 14.35
N VAL A 164 -2.05 -4.47 14.12
CA VAL A 164 -1.37 -3.63 15.14
C VAL A 164 -2.16 -2.35 15.39
N CYS A 165 -1.63 -1.37 16.12
CA CYS A 165 -2.09 0.02 16.01
C CYS A 165 -1.14 0.85 15.13
N ALA A 166 -1.64 1.60 14.14
CA ALA A 166 -0.73 2.22 13.14
C ALA A 166 0.27 3.23 13.74
N ARG A 167 -0.14 3.98 14.76
CA ARG A 167 0.67 5.07 15.35
C ARG A 167 1.81 4.58 16.24
N HIS A 168 1.61 3.47 16.97
CA HIS A 168 2.53 3.00 18.01
C HIS A 168 3.05 1.57 17.78
N GLU A 169 2.48 0.86 16.81
CA GLU A 169 2.93 -0.44 16.31
C GLU A 169 2.85 -1.57 17.35
N PHE A 170 1.96 -1.47 18.35
CA PHE A 170 1.66 -2.57 19.27
C PHE A 170 0.76 -3.59 18.58
N VAL A 171 1.13 -4.87 18.67
CA VAL A 171 0.28 -6.01 18.31
C VAL A 171 -0.93 -6.02 19.23
N GLN A 172 -2.12 -6.04 18.64
CA GLN A 172 -3.37 -5.95 19.39
C GLN A 172 -3.78 -7.30 20.00
N PRO A 173 -4.62 -7.31 21.04
CA PRO A 173 -5.11 -8.56 21.60
C PRO A 173 -5.95 -9.34 20.57
N ASN A 174 -5.73 -10.65 20.46
CA ASN A 174 -6.39 -11.56 19.51
C ASN A 174 -6.35 -11.10 18.04
N SER A 175 -5.37 -10.28 17.65
CA SER A 175 -5.27 -9.72 16.30
C SER A 175 -4.37 -10.52 15.36
N VAL A 176 -3.94 -11.72 15.75
CA VAL A 176 -3.08 -12.56 14.92
C VAL A 176 -3.74 -13.91 14.66
N GLY A 177 -3.68 -14.38 13.42
CA GLY A 177 -4.26 -15.66 13.01
C GLY A 177 -3.50 -16.30 11.85
N ASN A 178 -3.56 -17.63 11.78
CA ASN A 178 -2.94 -18.41 10.71
C ASN A 178 -3.70 -18.24 9.38
N LEU A 179 -2.98 -18.35 8.26
CA LEU A 179 -3.53 -18.22 6.91
C LEU A 179 -3.45 -19.56 6.18
N GLN A 180 -4.52 -20.36 6.17
CA GLN A 180 -4.50 -21.72 5.61
C GLN A 180 -4.19 -21.76 4.10
N LYS A 181 -4.55 -20.70 3.35
CA LYS A 181 -4.15 -20.51 1.95
C LYS A 181 -4.27 -19.04 1.54
N GLY A 182 -3.19 -18.29 1.72
CA GLY A 182 -3.10 -16.86 1.37
C GLY A 182 -3.99 -15.95 2.22
N GLU A 183 -4.02 -14.66 1.85
CA GLU A 183 -4.79 -13.60 2.52
C GLU A 183 -6.27 -13.59 2.13
N ARG A 184 -6.94 -14.74 2.20
CA ARG A 184 -8.39 -14.84 1.98
C ARG A 184 -9.15 -13.88 2.88
N TYR A 185 -10.19 -13.24 2.35
CA TYR A 185 -11.03 -12.32 3.13
C TYR A 185 -11.51 -12.97 4.44
N ALA A 186 -12.15 -14.14 4.38
CA ALA A 186 -12.64 -14.85 5.58
C ALA A 186 -11.61 -14.99 6.71
N ASN A 187 -10.33 -15.24 6.40
CA ASN A 187 -9.28 -15.39 7.41
C ASN A 187 -9.01 -14.09 8.15
N MET A 188 -9.01 -12.96 7.44
CA MET A 188 -8.68 -11.67 8.03
C MET A 188 -9.89 -10.79 8.34
N ASP A 189 -11.10 -11.23 7.95
CA ASP A 189 -12.37 -10.85 8.56
C ASP A 189 -12.43 -11.40 9.98
N TYR A 190 -12.07 -12.67 10.17
CA TYR A 190 -11.93 -13.28 11.49
C TYR A 190 -10.88 -12.55 12.34
N ILE A 191 -9.69 -12.25 11.80
CA ILE A 191 -8.66 -11.49 12.53
C ILE A 191 -9.13 -10.07 12.88
N PHE A 192 -9.73 -9.35 11.93
CA PHE A 192 -10.23 -8.00 12.13
C PHE A 192 -11.34 -7.95 13.19
N ALA A 193 -12.32 -8.86 13.11
CA ALA A 193 -13.38 -8.97 14.11
C ALA A 193 -12.85 -9.41 15.49
N SER A 194 -11.85 -10.31 15.53
CA SER A 194 -11.19 -10.73 16.78
C SER A 194 -10.45 -9.59 17.47
N LEU A 195 -9.76 -8.73 16.69
CA LEU A 195 -9.16 -7.48 17.18
C LEU A 195 -10.23 -6.51 17.71
N LEU A 196 -11.31 -6.29 16.94
CA LEU A 196 -12.33 -5.30 17.28
C LEU A 196 -13.08 -5.62 18.59
N ARG A 197 -13.10 -6.88 19.05
CA ARG A 197 -13.60 -7.24 20.40
C ARG A 197 -12.85 -6.55 21.55
N HIS A 198 -11.66 -6.01 21.30
CA HIS A 198 -10.81 -5.33 22.28
C HIS A 198 -10.75 -3.81 22.10
N VAL A 199 -11.46 -3.27 21.10
CA VAL A 199 -11.58 -1.84 20.81
C VAL A 199 -13.00 -1.42 21.15
N ASP A 200 -13.17 -0.33 21.90
CA ASP A 200 -14.50 0.12 22.30
C ASP A 200 -15.38 0.42 21.07
N PRO A 201 -16.64 -0.06 21.00
CA PRO A 201 -17.51 0.07 19.85
C PRO A 201 -17.85 1.53 19.51
N SER A 202 -17.83 2.46 20.47
CA SER A 202 -18.20 3.87 20.26
C SER A 202 -17.08 4.76 19.70
N LEU A 203 -15.82 4.29 19.72
CA LEU A 203 -14.68 4.98 19.09
C LEU A 203 -14.81 5.08 17.57
N MET A 204 -14.14 6.04 16.93
CA MET A 204 -13.98 6.09 15.48
C MET A 204 -12.80 5.20 15.05
N LYS A 205 -12.96 4.40 13.98
CA LYS A 205 -11.93 3.48 13.48
C LYS A 205 -11.41 3.93 12.12
N ILE A 206 -10.11 4.17 12.01
CA ILE A 206 -9.44 4.30 10.70
C ILE A 206 -8.81 2.94 10.39
N VAL A 207 -9.26 2.29 9.32
CA VAL A 207 -8.84 0.94 8.93
C VAL A 207 -7.92 1.01 7.73
N PHE A 208 -6.68 0.55 7.92
CA PHE A 208 -5.64 0.61 6.90
C PHE A 208 -5.47 -0.79 6.29
N TYR A 209 -5.63 -0.90 4.97
CA TYR A 209 -5.34 -2.15 4.25
C TYR A 209 -5.05 -1.86 2.77
N ASP A 210 -4.04 -2.51 2.20
CA ASP A 210 -3.64 -2.35 0.80
C ASP A 210 -4.82 -2.45 -0.16
N ILE A 211 -5.59 -3.54 -0.05
CA ILE A 211 -6.75 -3.81 -0.90
C ILE A 211 -8.08 -3.42 -0.24
N VAL A 212 -8.07 -2.43 0.69
CA VAL A 212 -9.29 -2.01 1.40
C VAL A 212 -10.42 -1.70 0.42
N CYS A 213 -10.10 -1.00 -0.68
CA CYS A 213 -11.00 -0.56 -1.74
C CYS A 213 -11.78 -1.69 -2.46
N GLN A 214 -11.34 -2.94 -2.32
CA GLN A 214 -12.04 -4.13 -2.78
C GLN A 214 -12.74 -4.81 -1.61
N TRP A 215 -12.01 -5.01 -0.52
CA TRP A 215 -12.45 -5.74 0.66
C TRP A 215 -13.65 -5.12 1.39
N TRP A 216 -13.64 -3.81 1.66
CA TRP A 216 -14.63 -3.16 2.53
C TRP A 216 -16.06 -3.28 2.00
N LYS A 217 -16.23 -3.40 0.68
CA LYS A 217 -17.52 -3.50 -0.02
C LYS A 217 -18.39 -4.66 0.49
N ASN A 218 -17.77 -5.80 0.77
CA ASN A 218 -18.47 -7.02 1.20
C ASN A 218 -18.38 -7.25 2.73
N LEU A 219 -17.65 -6.41 3.45
CA LEU A 219 -17.31 -6.59 4.86
C LEU A 219 -18.51 -6.82 5.78
N LYS A 220 -19.61 -6.08 5.57
CA LYS A 220 -20.83 -6.21 6.37
C LYS A 220 -21.48 -7.58 6.20
N ALA A 221 -21.50 -8.11 4.98
CA ALA A 221 -22.03 -9.44 4.69
C ALA A 221 -21.09 -10.52 5.26
N GLN A 222 -19.79 -10.41 5.00
CA GLN A 222 -18.76 -11.33 5.49
C GLN A 222 -18.79 -11.48 7.03
N ILE A 223 -18.82 -10.37 7.77
CA ILE A 223 -18.87 -10.39 9.24
C ILE A 223 -20.16 -10.99 9.79
N SER A 224 -21.30 -10.80 9.11
CA SER A 224 -22.59 -11.38 9.56
C SER A 224 -22.55 -12.92 9.62
N HIS A 225 -21.72 -13.54 8.77
CA HIS A 225 -21.59 -14.97 8.70
C HIS A 225 -20.61 -15.56 9.73
N LEU A 226 -19.61 -14.79 10.20
CA LEU A 226 -18.56 -15.24 11.14
C LEU A 226 -19.11 -16.01 12.38
N PRO A 227 -18.31 -16.89 13.02
CA PRO A 227 -18.75 -17.64 14.20
C PRO A 227 -19.26 -16.73 15.34
N PRO A 228 -20.30 -17.12 16.12
CA PRO A 228 -20.92 -16.27 17.13
C PRO A 228 -19.94 -15.60 18.12
N LEU A 229 -18.86 -16.30 18.50
CA LEU A 229 -17.80 -15.81 19.39
C LEU A 229 -17.09 -14.53 18.89
N VAL A 230 -17.07 -14.29 17.57
CA VAL A 230 -16.40 -13.15 16.91
C VAL A 230 -17.32 -12.40 15.95
N ARG A 231 -18.62 -12.73 15.91
CA ARG A 231 -19.61 -12.05 15.08
C ARG A 231 -19.94 -10.68 15.68
N LEU A 232 -19.70 -9.61 14.92
CA LEU A 232 -19.92 -8.24 15.37
C LEU A 232 -21.03 -7.55 14.57
N ARG A 233 -21.82 -6.70 15.24
CA ARG A 233 -22.73 -5.77 14.55
C ARG A 233 -21.95 -4.52 14.13
N VAL A 234 -21.50 -4.48 12.88
CA VAL A 234 -20.72 -3.36 12.33
C VAL A 234 -21.64 -2.23 11.86
N VAL A 235 -21.46 -1.04 12.45
CA VAL A 235 -22.05 0.21 11.98
C VAL A 235 -20.99 0.91 11.11
N LEU A 236 -21.17 0.91 9.78
CA LEU A 236 -20.12 1.41 8.87
C LEU A 236 -19.82 2.91 9.04
N ALA A 237 -20.75 3.70 9.57
CA ALA A 237 -20.56 5.15 9.79
C ALA A 237 -19.39 5.50 10.74
N ILE A 238 -19.03 4.59 11.66
CA ILE A 238 -17.90 4.79 12.58
C ILE A 238 -16.56 4.25 12.04
N PHE A 239 -16.51 3.87 10.76
CA PHE A 239 -15.30 3.40 10.08
C PHE A 239 -14.93 4.33 8.93
N ARG A 240 -13.64 4.67 8.83
CA ARG A 240 -13.03 5.27 7.64
C ARG A 240 -12.01 4.27 7.09
N PHE A 241 -12.17 3.88 5.82
CA PHE A 241 -11.31 2.91 5.15
C PHE A 241 -10.24 3.65 4.34
N VAL A 242 -8.97 3.27 4.48
CA VAL A 242 -7.84 3.93 3.84
C VAL A 242 -6.79 2.93 3.34
N ILE A 243 -6.08 3.33 2.29
CA ILE A 243 -4.90 2.60 1.80
C ILE A 243 -3.65 3.30 2.38
N PRO A 244 -2.64 2.55 2.89
CA PRO A 244 -1.37 3.13 3.34
C PRO A 244 -0.69 4.02 2.28
N LYS A 245 0.05 5.07 2.72
CA LYS A 245 0.55 6.12 1.82
C LYS A 245 1.50 5.63 0.72
N LEU A 246 2.29 4.58 0.96
CA LEU A 246 3.15 3.98 -0.05
C LEU A 246 2.34 3.13 -1.03
N HIS A 247 1.39 2.36 -0.51
CA HIS A 247 0.62 1.38 -1.29
C HIS A 247 -0.38 2.06 -2.24
N ILE A 248 -0.99 3.18 -1.82
CA ILE A 248 -2.06 3.84 -2.57
C ILE A 248 -1.62 4.32 -3.97
N HIS A 249 -0.35 4.66 -4.15
CA HIS A 249 0.21 5.08 -5.44
C HIS A 249 0.15 3.99 -6.54
N MET A 250 -0.04 2.73 -6.16
CA MET A 250 -0.17 1.59 -7.08
C MET A 250 -1.63 1.26 -7.43
N HIS A 251 -2.59 2.05 -6.94
CA HIS A 251 -4.01 1.93 -7.26
C HIS A 251 -4.44 2.98 -8.30
N THR A 252 -5.62 2.77 -8.91
CA THR A 252 -6.22 3.73 -9.85
C THR A 252 -6.44 5.11 -9.22
N MET A 253 -6.51 6.16 -10.05
CA MET A 253 -6.75 7.53 -9.58
C MET A 253 -8.03 7.65 -8.74
N ALA A 254 -9.09 6.91 -9.08
CA ALA A 254 -10.31 6.85 -8.27
C ALA A 254 -10.01 6.37 -6.83
N CYS A 255 -9.23 5.30 -6.66
CA CYS A 255 -8.83 4.83 -5.34
C CYS A 255 -7.91 5.83 -4.61
N GLN A 256 -7.02 6.52 -5.34
CA GLN A 256 -6.15 7.57 -4.78
C GLN A 256 -6.93 8.79 -4.27
N LEU A 257 -8.12 9.06 -4.79
CA LEU A 257 -8.99 10.16 -4.34
C LEU A 257 -9.99 9.74 -3.24
N GLU A 258 -10.39 8.47 -3.20
CA GLU A 258 -11.39 7.95 -2.25
C GLU A 258 -10.77 7.41 -0.95
N PHE A 259 -9.63 6.70 -1.03
CA PHE A 259 -9.01 5.99 0.11
C PHE A 259 -7.72 6.64 0.62
N SER A 260 -7.43 7.89 0.24
CA SER A 260 -6.23 8.60 0.65
C SER A 260 -6.26 9.01 2.12
N LEU A 261 -5.30 8.50 2.88
CA LEU A 261 -5.07 8.87 4.27
C LEU A 261 -4.81 10.38 4.46
N ASN A 262 -4.30 11.08 3.43
CA ASN A 262 -4.09 12.53 3.48
C ASN A 262 -5.40 13.33 3.47
N LEU A 263 -6.52 12.71 3.06
CA LEU A 263 -7.84 13.34 2.90
C LEU A 263 -8.84 12.85 3.97
N VAL A 264 -8.36 12.24 5.06
CA VAL A 264 -9.20 11.75 6.16
C VAL A 264 -8.98 12.60 7.41
N PRO A 265 -10.01 13.33 7.89
CA PRO A 265 -9.95 14.11 9.12
C PRO A 265 -9.40 13.34 10.33
N GLY A 266 -8.58 14.01 11.12
CA GLY A 266 -7.93 13.45 12.30
C GLY A 266 -6.87 12.35 12.04
N SER A 267 -6.60 11.98 10.78
CA SER A 267 -5.52 11.04 10.44
C SER A 267 -4.13 11.57 10.87
N ALA A 268 -3.96 12.90 10.83
CA ALA A 268 -2.70 13.61 11.02
C ALA A 268 -1.60 13.10 10.07
N GLN A 269 -0.32 13.34 10.39
CA GLN A 269 0.81 12.82 9.61
C GLN A 269 1.12 11.34 9.91
N THR A 270 0.09 10.50 10.06
CA THR A 270 0.22 9.03 10.09
C THR A 270 0.61 8.53 8.69
N ASP A 271 1.42 7.47 8.60
CA ASP A 271 1.84 6.87 7.32
C ASP A 271 0.94 5.70 6.87
N GLY A 272 0.45 4.91 7.82
CA GLY A 272 -0.29 3.66 7.57
C GLY A 272 0.62 2.43 7.43
N GLU A 273 1.93 2.63 7.31
CA GLU A 273 2.97 1.63 7.03
C GLU A 273 3.50 0.93 8.29
N GLY A 274 2.96 1.28 9.47
CA GLY A 274 3.45 0.81 10.76
C GLY A 274 3.44 -0.72 10.95
N ILE A 275 2.68 -1.47 10.14
CA ILE A 275 2.59 -2.93 10.16
C ILE A 275 3.85 -3.63 9.60
N GLU A 276 4.56 -3.01 8.65
CA GLU A 276 5.76 -3.61 8.02
C GLU A 276 6.96 -3.68 8.98
N ARG A 277 6.99 -2.85 10.03
CA ARG A 277 8.08 -2.82 11.03
C ARG A 277 8.04 -4.05 11.97
N PRO A 278 6.89 -4.42 12.56
CA PRO A 278 6.68 -5.75 13.15
C PRO A 278 7.01 -6.91 12.22
N TRP A 279 6.64 -6.83 10.93
CA TRP A 279 6.96 -7.90 9.96
C TRP A 279 8.46 -8.09 9.76
N ALA A 280 9.21 -7.00 9.59
CA ALA A 280 10.66 -7.05 9.50
C ALA A 280 11.31 -7.66 10.77
N ASN A 281 10.72 -7.44 11.96
CA ASN A 281 11.23 -8.04 13.20
C ASN A 281 10.93 -9.55 13.31
N ILE A 282 9.71 -9.99 12.98
CA ILE A 282 9.32 -11.40 13.13
C ILE A 282 9.82 -12.29 11.99
N GLY A 283 10.15 -11.74 10.82
CA GLY A 283 10.54 -12.49 9.62
C GLY A 283 11.69 -13.50 9.84
N GLY A 284 12.66 -13.20 10.70
CA GLY A 284 13.75 -14.12 11.05
C GLY A 284 13.34 -15.35 11.88
N VAL A 285 12.08 -15.42 12.33
CA VAL A 285 11.49 -16.56 13.06
C VAL A 285 10.82 -17.57 12.09
N ALA A 286 10.76 -17.25 10.79
CA ALA A 286 10.10 -18.08 9.78
C ALA A 286 10.63 -19.51 9.73
N SER A 287 11.95 -19.66 9.59
CA SER A 287 12.61 -20.97 9.45
C SER A 287 12.48 -21.81 10.71
N SER A 288 12.61 -21.21 11.90
CA SER A 288 12.51 -21.93 13.17
C SER A 288 11.09 -22.35 13.52
N THR A 289 10.06 -21.67 12.99
CA THR A 289 8.65 -22.02 13.20
C THR A 289 8.04 -22.91 12.11
N HIS A 290 8.80 -23.31 11.10
CA HIS A 290 8.31 -24.11 9.97
C HIS A 290 7.89 -25.53 10.39
N GLU A 291 8.77 -26.21 11.14
CA GLU A 291 8.62 -27.61 11.60
C GLU A 291 7.99 -27.72 13.01
N MET A 292 7.55 -26.59 13.60
CA MET A 292 7.05 -26.59 14.98
C MET A 292 5.62 -27.13 15.06
N GLY A 293 5.37 -27.93 16.09
CA GLY A 293 4.00 -28.27 16.50
C GLY A 293 3.16 -27.02 16.82
N PRO A 294 1.82 -27.12 16.74
CA PRO A 294 0.88 -26.00 16.82
C PRO A 294 1.09 -25.07 18.03
N GLY A 295 1.02 -25.64 19.24
CA GLY A 295 1.10 -24.90 20.50
C GLY A 295 2.48 -24.26 20.64
N SER A 296 3.54 -25.02 20.43
CA SER A 296 4.92 -24.51 20.45
C SER A 296 5.13 -23.37 19.45
N ARG A 297 4.55 -23.46 18.26
CA ARG A 297 4.59 -22.39 17.25
C ARG A 297 3.83 -21.15 17.72
N GLU A 298 2.60 -21.31 18.21
CA GLU A 298 1.78 -20.21 18.73
C GLU A 298 2.44 -19.55 19.95
N GLU A 299 3.02 -20.32 20.87
CA GLU A 299 3.77 -19.86 22.04
C GLU A 299 5.02 -19.05 21.64
N VAL A 300 5.84 -19.58 20.72
CA VAL A 300 7.05 -18.89 20.21
C VAL A 300 6.67 -17.57 19.56
N LEU A 301 5.66 -17.56 18.69
CA LEU A 301 5.22 -16.35 18.00
C LEU A 301 4.60 -15.32 18.98
N ASN A 302 3.73 -15.77 19.91
CA ASN A 302 3.18 -14.92 20.97
C ASN A 302 4.27 -14.34 21.88
N ASN A 303 5.32 -15.10 22.21
CA ASN A 303 6.48 -14.63 22.96
C ASN A 303 7.21 -13.51 22.19
N HIS A 304 7.43 -13.65 20.89
CA HIS A 304 8.06 -12.60 20.08
C HIS A 304 7.20 -11.33 19.97
N TRP A 305 5.89 -11.45 19.75
CA TRP A 305 4.99 -10.28 19.69
C TRP A 305 4.81 -9.62 21.07
N GLY A 306 4.78 -10.41 22.16
CA GLY A 306 4.80 -9.91 23.53
C GLY A 306 6.10 -9.17 23.86
N PHE A 307 7.25 -9.68 23.41
CA PHE A 307 8.54 -8.98 23.51
C PHE A 307 8.57 -7.70 22.70
N TRP A 308 8.06 -7.71 21.46
CA TRP A 308 7.94 -6.51 20.64
C TRP A 308 7.11 -5.44 21.35
N ASN A 309 5.92 -5.77 21.87
CA ASN A 309 5.10 -4.84 22.63
C ASN A 309 5.79 -4.35 23.92
N TRP A 310 6.57 -5.21 24.59
CA TRP A 310 7.36 -4.82 25.76
C TRP A 310 8.47 -3.81 25.41
N GLN A 311 9.24 -4.06 24.34
CA GLN A 311 10.22 -3.10 23.82
C GLN A 311 9.56 -1.80 23.36
N LYS A 312 8.36 -1.86 22.75
CA LYS A 312 7.56 -0.67 22.41
C LYS A 312 7.19 0.13 23.64
N LEU A 313 6.72 -0.52 24.71
CA LEU A 313 6.34 0.12 25.96
C LEU A 313 7.52 0.82 26.64
N LEU A 314 8.64 0.12 26.85
CA LEU A 314 9.81 0.65 27.57
C LEU A 314 10.42 1.92 26.95
N THR A 315 10.33 2.06 25.63
CA THR A 315 10.91 3.19 24.88
C THR A 315 9.84 4.09 24.28
N LEU A 316 8.61 4.02 24.79
CA LEU A 316 7.48 4.79 24.26
C LEU A 316 7.62 6.28 24.59
N ALA A 317 8.01 6.61 25.84
CA ALA A 317 8.18 7.98 26.30
C ALA A 317 9.20 8.74 25.45
N ASP A 318 10.41 8.19 25.29
CA ASP A 318 11.47 8.77 24.46
C ASP A 318 11.02 8.95 23.01
N ARG A 319 10.39 7.91 22.43
CA ARG A 319 9.89 7.97 21.04
C ARG A 319 8.82 9.04 20.86
N LEU A 320 7.93 9.24 21.83
CA LEU A 320 6.93 10.31 21.79
C LEU A 320 7.58 11.69 21.95
N ARG A 321 8.55 11.85 22.86
CA ARG A 321 9.31 13.09 23.03
C ARG A 321 10.05 13.48 21.76
N THR A 322 10.86 12.58 21.19
CA THR A 322 11.58 12.82 19.93
C THR A 322 10.64 13.02 18.74
N ARG A 323 9.41 12.47 18.76
CA ARG A 323 8.38 12.80 17.75
C ARG A 323 7.84 14.21 17.95
N LEU A 324 7.48 14.61 19.18
CA LEU A 324 6.97 15.94 19.51
C LEU A 324 7.96 17.05 19.13
N ASP A 325 9.23 16.92 19.51
CA ASP A 325 10.26 17.94 19.21
C ASP A 325 10.47 18.11 17.69
N ARG A 326 10.44 17.01 16.92
CA ARG A 326 10.50 17.06 15.44
C ARG A 326 9.21 17.62 14.82
N VAL A 327 8.05 17.36 15.41
CA VAL A 327 6.76 17.88 14.93
C VAL A 327 6.66 19.38 15.16
N ARG A 328 7.12 19.90 16.31
CA ARG A 328 7.13 21.35 16.60
C ARG A 328 7.85 22.16 15.52
N ILE A 329 9.07 21.75 15.16
CA ILE A 329 9.86 22.41 14.11
C ILE A 329 9.14 22.39 12.76
N LYS A 330 8.57 21.23 12.38
CA LYS A 330 7.83 21.09 11.11
C LYS A 330 6.51 21.86 11.09
N TYR A 331 5.81 21.92 12.22
CA TYR A 331 4.53 22.59 12.36
C TYR A 331 4.67 24.08 12.09
N VAL A 332 5.69 24.75 12.65
CA VAL A 332 5.96 26.17 12.40
C VAL A 332 6.16 26.43 10.91
N ALA A 333 7.07 25.69 10.25
CA ALA A 333 7.34 25.86 8.83
C ALA A 333 6.14 25.51 7.92
N GLN A 334 5.29 24.56 8.31
CA GLN A 334 4.07 24.23 7.59
C GLN A 334 2.98 25.28 7.77
N LEU A 335 2.83 25.83 8.98
CA LEU A 335 1.86 26.88 9.28
C LEU A 335 2.21 28.19 8.57
N GLU A 336 3.49 28.57 8.56
CA GLU A 336 4.00 29.73 7.83
C GLU A 336 3.71 29.61 6.32
N ALA A 337 4.11 28.50 5.70
CA ALA A 337 3.85 28.24 4.29
C ALA A 337 2.35 28.19 3.94
N PHE A 338 1.52 27.61 4.82
CA PHE A 338 0.07 27.58 4.65
C PHE A 338 -0.56 28.97 4.79
N THR A 339 -0.05 29.80 5.70
CA THR A 339 -0.53 31.17 5.92
C THR A 339 -0.23 32.05 4.71
N VAL A 340 1.01 32.02 4.21
CA VAL A 340 1.40 32.75 2.99
C VAL A 340 0.58 32.31 1.79
N PHE A 341 0.44 31.00 1.55
CA PHE A 341 -0.40 30.48 0.47
C PHE A 341 -1.87 30.90 0.60
N SER A 342 -2.42 30.94 1.81
CA SER A 342 -3.81 31.37 2.05
C SER A 342 -3.99 32.86 1.78
N MET A 343 -3.01 33.70 2.12
CA MET A 343 -3.01 35.13 1.78
C MET A 343 -2.91 35.35 0.26
N GLU A 344 -2.02 34.62 -0.42
CA GLU A 344 -1.88 34.69 -1.88
C GLU A 344 -3.13 34.23 -2.64
N GLN A 345 -4.03 33.47 -2.00
CA GLN A 345 -5.24 32.90 -2.59
C GLN A 345 -6.53 33.39 -1.92
N GLU A 346 -6.49 34.51 -1.18
CA GLU A 346 -7.58 35.01 -0.31
C GLU A 346 -8.98 34.94 -0.96
N VAL A 347 -9.08 35.36 -2.22
CA VAL A 347 -10.31 35.35 -3.05
C VAL A 347 -10.96 33.96 -3.15
N HIS A 348 -10.16 32.89 -3.09
CA HIS A 348 -10.62 31.50 -3.26
C HIS A 348 -10.68 30.69 -1.95
N VAL A 349 -10.06 31.15 -0.86
CA VAL A 349 -9.96 30.37 0.39
C VAL A 349 -11.35 30.00 0.93
N ALA A 350 -12.30 30.93 0.93
CA ALA A 350 -13.66 30.68 1.43
C ALA A 350 -14.40 29.61 0.61
N GLU A 351 -14.36 29.69 -0.72
CA GLU A 351 -14.98 28.70 -1.63
C GLU A 351 -14.34 27.32 -1.43
N TRP A 352 -13.01 27.24 -1.39
CA TRP A 352 -12.30 25.98 -1.24
C TRP A 352 -12.53 25.33 0.11
N LEU A 353 -12.60 26.12 1.19
CA LEU A 353 -12.90 25.62 2.52
C LEU A 353 -14.30 25.02 2.59
N GLU A 354 -15.33 25.74 2.11
CA GLU A 354 -16.70 25.22 2.04
C GLU A 354 -16.77 23.92 1.22
N MET A 355 -16.09 23.88 0.06
CA MET A 355 -16.03 22.68 -0.77
C MET A 355 -15.39 21.47 -0.06
N VAL A 356 -14.38 21.69 0.79
CA VAL A 356 -13.71 20.64 1.57
C VAL A 356 -14.60 20.20 2.74
N GLU A 357 -15.06 21.12 3.58
CA GLU A 357 -15.89 20.82 4.75
C GLU A 357 -17.19 20.09 4.35
N ALA A 358 -17.84 20.54 3.27
CA ALA A 358 -19.02 19.91 2.74
C ALA A 358 -18.78 18.43 2.34
N TYR A 359 -17.63 18.13 1.75
CA TYR A 359 -17.23 16.78 1.34
C TYR A 359 -16.75 15.90 2.51
N GLU A 360 -16.07 16.47 3.50
CA GLU A 360 -15.63 15.73 4.69
C GLU A 360 -16.81 15.32 5.59
N ALA A 361 -17.82 16.19 5.68
CA ALA A 361 -19.10 15.93 6.36
C ALA A 361 -19.96 14.89 5.62
N ASP A 362 -20.07 14.97 4.29
CA ASP A 362 -20.72 13.95 3.46
C ASP A 362 -19.92 13.64 2.19
N GLY A 363 -19.21 12.51 2.21
CA GLY A 363 -18.40 12.01 1.09
C GLY A 363 -19.19 11.64 -0.16
N LYS A 364 -20.53 11.76 -0.16
CA LYS A 364 -21.35 11.69 -1.38
C LYS A 364 -21.40 13.02 -2.15
N LYS A 365 -21.07 14.15 -1.52
CA LYS A 365 -20.99 15.44 -2.20
C LYS A 365 -19.83 15.45 -3.21
N LYS A 366 -19.81 16.48 -4.05
CA LYS A 366 -18.78 16.67 -5.10
C LYS A 366 -17.39 16.74 -4.47
N ASN A 367 -16.60 15.67 -4.65
CA ASN A 367 -15.22 15.60 -4.18
C ASN A 367 -14.38 16.74 -4.81
N PRO A 368 -13.85 17.70 -4.02
CA PRO A 368 -13.12 18.86 -4.55
C PRO A 368 -11.79 18.49 -5.21
N TYR A 369 -11.18 17.40 -4.76
CA TYR A 369 -9.89 16.89 -5.26
C TYR A 369 -10.03 16.17 -6.61
N LYS A 370 -11.25 15.90 -7.08
CA LYS A 370 -11.56 15.12 -8.29
C LYS A 370 -11.60 15.99 -9.56
N VAL A 371 -10.52 16.71 -9.85
CA VAL A 371 -10.43 17.60 -11.03
C VAL A 371 -10.42 16.81 -12.35
N LEU A 372 -9.73 15.66 -12.39
CA LEU A 372 -9.51 14.87 -13.61
C LEU A 372 -10.73 14.10 -14.14
N LEU A 373 -11.69 13.71 -13.29
CA LEU A 373 -12.77 12.79 -13.69
C LEU A 373 -14.00 13.49 -14.31
N LYS A 374 -14.00 14.82 -14.44
CA LYS A 374 -15.12 15.56 -15.02
C LYS A 374 -15.40 15.11 -16.47
N LEU A 375 -14.35 14.89 -17.26
CA LEU A 375 -14.42 14.55 -18.68
C LEU A 375 -15.13 13.19 -18.92
N GLU A 376 -14.72 12.14 -18.20
CA GLU A 376 -15.32 10.79 -18.32
C GLU A 376 -16.80 10.76 -17.90
N GLN A 377 -17.16 11.53 -16.85
CA GLN A 377 -18.53 11.56 -16.34
C GLN A 377 -19.47 12.39 -17.25
N GLN A 378 -18.99 13.48 -17.84
CA GLN A 378 -19.75 14.29 -18.81
C GLN A 378 -20.01 13.52 -20.11
N GLU A 379 -19.07 12.69 -20.57
CA GLU A 379 -19.26 11.89 -21.79
C GLU A 379 -20.25 10.74 -21.58
N SER A 380 -20.22 10.10 -20.40
CA SER A 380 -21.17 9.03 -20.03
C SER A 380 -22.64 9.50 -20.07
N GLN A 381 -22.91 10.77 -19.74
CA GLN A 381 -24.26 11.35 -19.81
C GLN A 381 -24.66 11.71 -21.25
N ARG A 382 -23.73 12.12 -22.12
CA ARG A 382 -24.01 12.41 -23.55
C ARG A 382 -24.26 11.14 -24.37
N LEU A 383 -23.59 10.03 -24.05
CA LEU A 383 -23.76 8.73 -24.72
C LEU A 383 -25.17 8.14 -24.58
N ALA A 384 -25.97 8.60 -23.62
CA ALA A 384 -27.37 8.21 -23.48
C ALA A 384 -28.32 8.94 -24.45
N THR A 385 -27.86 9.99 -25.14
CA THR A 385 -28.69 10.93 -25.91
C THR A 385 -28.28 11.12 -27.37
N VAL A 386 -27.12 10.61 -27.80
CA VAL A 386 -26.59 10.83 -29.16
C VAL A 386 -26.19 9.49 -29.79
N PRO A 387 -26.55 9.22 -31.07
CA PRO A 387 -26.12 8.01 -31.77
C PRO A 387 -24.59 7.88 -31.82
N THR A 388 -24.06 6.73 -31.39
CA THR A 388 -22.62 6.47 -31.37
C THR A 388 -22.11 6.04 -32.75
N ILE A 389 -21.14 6.77 -33.30
CA ILE A 389 -20.46 6.46 -34.58
C ILE A 389 -19.78 5.08 -34.54
N HIS A 390 -19.34 4.63 -33.36
CA HIS A 390 -18.70 3.34 -33.13
C HIS A 390 -18.87 2.93 -31.65
N ARG A 391 -18.58 1.67 -31.29
CA ARG A 391 -18.79 1.13 -29.92
C ARG A 391 -17.93 1.82 -28.84
N MET A 392 -16.85 2.50 -29.22
CA MET A 392 -16.05 3.35 -28.32
C MET A 392 -16.57 4.79 -28.30
N SER A 393 -16.36 5.48 -27.18
CA SER A 393 -16.60 6.92 -27.12
C SER A 393 -15.46 7.72 -27.78
N ALA A 394 -15.71 8.99 -28.07
CA ALA A 394 -14.71 9.91 -28.59
C ALA A 394 -13.51 10.05 -27.64
N SER A 395 -13.74 10.26 -26.35
CA SER A 395 -12.65 10.37 -25.36
C SER A 395 -11.95 9.02 -25.12
N SER A 396 -12.64 7.87 -25.28
CA SER A 396 -11.98 6.55 -25.27
C SER A 396 -11.01 6.38 -26.44
N PHE A 397 -11.36 6.88 -27.62
CA PHE A 397 -10.46 6.91 -28.78
C PHE A 397 -9.24 7.82 -28.52
N LEU A 398 -9.46 9.03 -28.01
CA LEU A 398 -8.37 9.96 -27.67
C LEU A 398 -7.45 9.40 -26.59
N ALA A 399 -8.00 8.81 -25.53
CA ALA A 399 -7.24 8.17 -24.46
C ALA A 399 -6.38 7.02 -24.98
N ALA A 400 -6.93 6.16 -25.84
CA ALA A 400 -6.16 5.10 -26.50
C ALA A 400 -5.04 5.67 -27.39
N GLY A 401 -5.30 6.77 -28.11
CA GLY A 401 -4.29 7.49 -28.90
C GLY A 401 -3.13 8.02 -28.04
N LEU A 402 -3.45 8.66 -26.91
CA LEU A 402 -2.46 9.17 -25.94
C LEU A 402 -1.68 8.05 -25.24
N GLU A 403 -2.30 6.90 -25.00
CA GLU A 403 -1.63 5.70 -24.47
C GLU A 403 -0.61 5.12 -25.46
N VAL A 404 -0.97 5.04 -26.76
CA VAL A 404 -0.03 4.62 -27.82
C VAL A 404 1.12 5.62 -27.96
N GLU A 405 0.87 6.92 -27.88
CA GLU A 405 1.93 7.96 -27.86
C GLU A 405 2.86 7.82 -26.64
N GLU A 406 2.34 7.44 -25.46
CA GLU A 406 3.14 7.16 -24.28
C GLU A 406 3.94 5.85 -24.39
N GLN A 407 3.37 4.80 -25.00
CA GLN A 407 4.10 3.59 -25.37
C GLN A 407 5.23 3.94 -26.35
N GLN A 408 4.97 4.78 -27.36
CA GLN A 408 5.95 5.22 -28.35
C GLN A 408 7.15 5.93 -27.70
N ARG A 409 6.90 6.92 -26.84
CA ARG A 409 7.95 7.60 -26.06
C ARG A 409 8.78 6.62 -25.22
N ARG A 410 8.12 5.66 -24.57
CA ARG A 410 8.80 4.63 -23.76
C ARG A 410 9.71 3.75 -24.61
N VAL A 411 9.28 3.33 -25.80
CA VAL A 411 10.12 2.55 -26.72
C VAL A 411 11.29 3.37 -27.24
N ARG A 412 11.07 4.61 -27.71
CA ARG A 412 12.13 5.54 -28.14
C ARG A 412 13.25 5.66 -27.11
N VAL A 413 12.88 5.96 -25.86
CA VAL A 413 13.82 6.10 -24.75
C VAL A 413 14.50 4.77 -24.39
N GLN A 414 13.81 3.63 -24.48
CA GLN A 414 14.44 2.32 -24.26
C GLN A 414 15.43 1.96 -25.36
N VAL A 415 15.15 2.29 -26.62
CA VAL A 415 16.05 2.05 -27.78
C VAL A 415 17.33 2.88 -27.65
N GLU A 416 17.22 4.16 -27.27
CA GLU A 416 18.38 5.01 -27.02
C GLU A 416 19.24 4.58 -25.83
N LEU A 417 18.62 4.03 -24.77
CA LEU A 417 19.34 3.53 -23.59
C LEU A 417 19.97 2.16 -23.85
N LYS A 418 19.24 1.27 -24.51
CA LYS A 418 19.70 -0.05 -24.96
C LYS A 418 20.39 0.04 -26.31
N LYS A 419 21.28 1.02 -26.53
CA LYS A 419 22.22 1.02 -27.69
C LYS A 419 22.82 -0.38 -27.78
N ALA A 420 22.50 -1.11 -28.85
CA ALA A 420 22.22 -2.54 -28.73
C ALA A 420 23.49 -3.43 -28.70
N GLN A 421 24.24 -3.32 -27.60
CA GLN A 421 25.54 -3.92 -27.37
C GLN A 421 25.48 -5.43 -27.09
N THR A 422 24.31 -5.99 -26.74
CA THR A 422 24.14 -7.41 -26.44
C THR A 422 22.93 -8.00 -27.16
N THR A 423 23.02 -9.28 -27.53
CA THR A 423 21.95 -10.01 -28.24
C THR A 423 20.63 -10.03 -27.47
N ALA A 424 20.69 -10.14 -26.13
CA ALA A 424 19.49 -10.08 -25.28
C ALA A 424 18.79 -8.71 -25.36
N GLN A 425 19.54 -7.61 -25.36
CA GLN A 425 18.99 -6.26 -25.53
C GLN A 425 18.41 -6.05 -26.94
N GLN A 426 19.00 -6.66 -27.97
CA GLN A 426 18.46 -6.63 -29.34
C GLN A 426 17.10 -7.34 -29.41
N ILE A 427 16.97 -8.53 -28.81
CA ILE A 427 15.71 -9.29 -28.74
C ILE A 427 14.63 -8.48 -27.98
N ASP A 428 14.98 -7.89 -26.83
CA ASP A 428 14.07 -7.00 -26.09
C ASP A 428 13.55 -5.83 -26.94
N VAL A 429 14.42 -5.18 -27.71
CA VAL A 429 14.05 -4.05 -28.58
C VAL A 429 13.13 -4.50 -29.71
N ILE A 430 13.40 -5.66 -30.32
CA ILE A 430 12.53 -6.25 -31.35
C ILE A 430 11.13 -6.54 -30.77
N ALA A 431 11.05 -7.12 -29.57
CA ALA A 431 9.77 -7.37 -28.89
C ALA A 431 9.00 -6.06 -28.62
N LEU A 432 9.67 -5.04 -28.05
CA LEU A 432 9.08 -3.72 -27.79
C LEU A 432 8.58 -3.03 -29.07
N ARG A 433 9.34 -3.09 -30.17
CA ARG A 433 8.93 -2.56 -31.49
C ARG A 433 7.75 -3.34 -32.07
N GLY A 434 7.71 -4.66 -31.91
CA GLY A 434 6.60 -5.50 -32.33
C GLY A 434 5.30 -5.17 -31.60
N ASP A 435 5.38 -5.00 -30.28
CA ASP A 435 4.24 -4.63 -29.43
C ASP A 435 3.69 -3.24 -29.78
N LEU A 436 4.59 -2.27 -29.98
CA LEU A 436 4.22 -0.92 -30.41
C LEU A 436 3.59 -0.93 -31.81
N SER A 437 4.13 -1.70 -32.77
CA SER A 437 3.57 -1.81 -34.12
C SER A 437 2.13 -2.34 -34.12
N ARG A 438 1.83 -3.35 -33.29
CA ARG A 438 0.45 -3.86 -33.13
C ARG A 438 -0.48 -2.82 -32.51
N SER A 439 0.03 -2.00 -31.59
CA SER A 439 -0.75 -0.92 -30.94
C SER A 439 -1.04 0.23 -31.91
N ILE A 440 -0.05 0.62 -32.73
CA ILE A 440 -0.21 1.59 -33.82
C ILE A 440 -1.24 1.09 -34.84
N GLN A 441 -1.18 -0.19 -35.26
CA GLN A 441 -2.12 -0.75 -36.25
C GLN A 441 -3.58 -0.76 -35.74
N ARG A 442 -3.79 -1.04 -34.44
CA ARG A 442 -5.10 -0.89 -33.79
C ARG A 442 -5.56 0.57 -33.80
N LEU A 443 -4.68 1.51 -33.48
CA LEU A 443 -4.98 2.94 -33.55
C LEU A 443 -5.34 3.38 -34.99
N ARG A 444 -4.65 2.90 -36.03
CA ARG A 444 -5.01 3.20 -37.44
C ARG A 444 -6.42 2.74 -37.79
N THR A 445 -6.83 1.58 -37.29
CA THR A 445 -8.19 1.05 -37.50
C THR A 445 -9.25 1.96 -36.88
N LEU A 446 -8.98 2.53 -35.70
CA LEU A 446 -9.85 3.53 -35.07
C LEU A 446 -9.80 4.88 -35.81
N GLN A 447 -8.63 5.33 -36.24
CA GLN A 447 -8.47 6.58 -37.01
C GLN A 447 -9.25 6.55 -38.33
N ALA A 448 -9.40 5.39 -38.97
CA ALA A 448 -10.29 5.22 -40.13
C ALA A 448 -11.76 5.58 -39.84
N THR A 449 -12.18 5.56 -38.58
CA THR A 449 -13.55 5.89 -38.13
C THR A 449 -13.66 7.29 -37.53
N TYR A 450 -12.72 7.70 -36.67
CA TYR A 450 -12.80 8.99 -35.95
C TYR A 450 -12.05 10.14 -36.63
N THR A 451 -10.92 9.87 -37.32
CA THR A 451 -10.09 10.90 -37.95
C THR A 451 -9.54 10.44 -39.32
N PRO A 452 -10.39 10.24 -40.35
CA PRO A 452 -9.94 9.74 -41.66
C PRO A 452 -8.84 10.59 -42.31
N ALA A 453 -8.85 11.91 -42.07
CA ALA A 453 -7.81 12.84 -42.49
C ALA A 453 -6.39 12.43 -42.02
N THR A 454 -6.25 11.76 -40.88
CA THR A 454 -4.98 11.18 -40.43
C THR A 454 -4.41 10.18 -41.45
N LEU A 455 -5.26 9.34 -42.05
CA LEU A 455 -4.80 8.32 -42.99
C LEU A 455 -4.38 8.95 -44.32
N LEU A 456 -5.06 10.01 -44.77
CA LEU A 456 -4.66 10.81 -45.93
C LEU A 456 -3.32 11.53 -45.68
N ALA A 457 -3.15 12.18 -44.52
CA ALA A 457 -1.91 12.82 -44.13
C ALA A 457 -0.72 11.85 -44.01
N LEU A 458 -0.98 10.58 -43.65
CA LEU A 458 0.02 9.51 -43.65
C LEU A 458 0.33 8.99 -45.06
N ALA A 459 -0.69 8.82 -45.92
CA ALA A 459 -0.53 8.36 -47.30
C ALA A 459 0.24 9.35 -48.18
N ASN A 460 0.18 10.65 -47.85
CA ASN A 460 0.93 11.72 -48.52
C ASN A 460 2.42 11.82 -48.08
N ARG A 461 2.90 10.95 -47.19
CA ARG A 461 4.33 10.87 -46.83
C ARG A 461 5.06 9.88 -47.74
N ASP A 462 6.37 10.08 -47.89
CA ASP A 462 7.24 9.22 -48.70
C ASP A 462 7.16 7.74 -48.27
N PRO A 463 6.65 6.82 -49.13
CA PRO A 463 6.56 5.40 -48.81
C PRO A 463 7.92 4.70 -48.65
N LEU A 464 9.01 5.32 -49.10
CA LEU A 464 10.37 4.75 -49.08
C LEU A 464 11.14 5.05 -47.79
N ALA A 465 10.59 5.88 -46.89
CA ALA A 465 11.19 6.12 -45.59
C ALA A 465 11.01 4.90 -44.66
N ASP A 466 12.11 4.21 -44.33
CA ASP A 466 12.13 3.14 -43.31
C ASP A 466 11.97 3.72 -41.88
N GLU A 467 10.78 4.25 -41.59
CA GLU A 467 10.43 4.78 -40.28
C GLU A 467 10.24 3.62 -39.29
N GLN A 468 11.08 3.58 -38.25
CA GLN A 468 10.90 2.67 -37.11
C GLN A 468 9.63 3.04 -36.31
N PRO A 469 8.95 2.09 -35.64
CA PRO A 469 7.65 2.37 -35.03
C PRO A 469 7.71 3.45 -33.93
N GLU A 470 8.85 3.64 -33.27
CA GLU A 470 9.09 4.71 -32.30
C GLU A 470 9.23 6.13 -32.90
N THR A 471 9.37 6.26 -34.23
CA THR A 471 9.44 7.55 -34.93
C THR A 471 8.23 7.86 -35.82
N LYS A 472 7.37 6.88 -36.11
CA LYS A 472 6.16 7.08 -36.95
C LYS A 472 5.23 8.14 -36.37
N PRO A 473 4.76 9.15 -37.13
CA PRO A 473 3.88 10.18 -36.60
C PRO A 473 2.51 9.59 -36.23
N MET A 474 1.99 9.93 -35.04
CA MET A 474 0.69 9.42 -34.59
C MET A 474 -0.50 10.17 -35.22
N PHE A 475 -0.35 11.48 -35.48
CA PHE A 475 -1.40 12.36 -36.05
C PHE A 475 -2.76 12.22 -35.34
N LEU A 476 -2.75 12.53 -34.03
CA LEU A 476 -3.95 12.82 -33.27
C LEU A 476 -4.57 14.16 -33.75
N PRO A 477 -5.86 14.47 -33.48
CA PRO A 477 -6.54 15.66 -34.01
C PRO A 477 -5.75 16.97 -33.96
N SER A 478 -5.06 17.26 -32.86
CA SER A 478 -4.28 18.50 -32.69
C SER A 478 -3.05 18.61 -33.62
N ALA A 479 -2.63 17.50 -34.24
CA ALA A 479 -1.48 17.42 -35.13
C ALA A 479 -1.86 17.31 -36.62
N LEU A 480 -3.16 17.41 -36.95
CA LEU A 480 -3.65 17.53 -38.32
C LEU A 480 -3.51 18.98 -38.84
N SER A 481 -3.73 19.19 -40.14
CA SER A 481 -3.72 20.55 -40.70
C SER A 481 -4.84 21.40 -40.09
N THR A 482 -4.66 22.72 -40.05
CA THR A 482 -5.69 23.65 -39.54
C THR A 482 -7.01 23.52 -40.29
N ALA A 483 -6.97 23.16 -41.58
CA ALA A 483 -8.17 22.91 -42.38
C ALA A 483 -8.90 21.63 -41.94
N ASP A 484 -8.18 20.51 -41.82
CA ASP A 484 -8.76 19.23 -41.38
C ASP A 484 -9.29 19.29 -39.94
N CYS A 485 -8.58 20.00 -39.06
CA CYS A 485 -8.91 20.16 -37.65
C CYS A 485 -10.17 21.03 -37.42
N GLN A 486 -10.52 21.91 -38.37
CA GLN A 486 -11.75 22.72 -38.30
C GLN A 486 -12.97 22.03 -38.90
N MET A 487 -12.82 20.88 -39.57
CA MET A 487 -13.95 20.11 -40.09
C MET A 487 -14.62 19.30 -38.98
N GLU A 488 -15.95 19.24 -38.98
CA GLU A 488 -16.69 18.30 -38.12
C GLU A 488 -16.60 16.88 -38.68
N PRO A 489 -16.43 15.83 -37.84
CA PRO A 489 -16.44 15.84 -36.37
C PRO A 489 -15.06 16.03 -35.71
N VAL A 490 -14.00 16.31 -36.48
CA VAL A 490 -12.61 16.41 -35.97
C VAL A 490 -12.45 17.58 -35.01
N LYS A 491 -13.23 18.66 -35.19
CA LYS A 491 -13.22 19.85 -34.33
C LYS A 491 -13.62 19.58 -32.87
N ASP A 492 -14.70 18.81 -32.62
CA ASP A 492 -15.07 18.36 -31.27
C ASP A 492 -14.01 17.41 -30.67
N LEU A 493 -13.39 16.56 -31.50
CA LEU A 493 -12.27 15.70 -31.07
C LEU A 493 -11.02 16.51 -30.68
N ALA A 494 -10.69 17.56 -31.43
CA ALA A 494 -9.56 18.44 -31.12
C ALA A 494 -9.79 19.27 -29.84
N ALA A 495 -11.02 19.72 -29.60
CA ALA A 495 -11.38 20.39 -28.34
C ALA A 495 -11.21 19.45 -27.13
N LYS A 496 -11.71 18.21 -27.22
CA LYS A 496 -11.52 17.18 -26.18
C LYS A 496 -10.07 16.75 -26.02
N GLU A 497 -9.31 16.66 -27.11
CA GLU A 497 -7.87 16.40 -27.04
C GLU A 497 -7.19 17.52 -26.24
N ARG A 498 -7.46 18.79 -26.54
CA ARG A 498 -6.86 19.93 -25.83
C ARG A 498 -7.11 19.89 -24.32
N GLU A 499 -8.30 19.48 -23.86
CA GLU A 499 -8.59 19.27 -22.43
C GLU A 499 -7.76 18.12 -21.83
N LEU A 500 -7.66 16.97 -22.53
CA LEU A 500 -6.82 15.84 -22.12
C LEU A 500 -5.33 16.20 -22.12
N ARG A 501 -4.86 17.02 -23.08
CA ARG A 501 -3.50 17.54 -23.13
C ARG A 501 -3.21 18.49 -21.98
N ALA A 502 -4.15 19.38 -21.62
CA ALA A 502 -3.98 20.27 -20.47
C ALA A 502 -3.83 19.47 -19.16
N ALA A 503 -4.63 18.43 -18.98
CA ALA A 503 -4.45 17.46 -17.89
C ALA A 503 -3.09 16.73 -17.97
N GLN A 504 -2.66 16.32 -19.17
CA GLN A 504 -1.37 15.69 -19.43
C GLN A 504 -0.19 16.60 -19.03
N CYS A 505 -0.25 17.90 -19.34
CA CYS A 505 0.73 18.90 -18.90
C CYS A 505 0.81 19.00 -17.38
N VAL A 506 -0.33 19.15 -16.69
CA VAL A 506 -0.36 19.25 -15.21
C VAL A 506 0.25 18.00 -14.56
N MET A 507 -0.17 16.80 -15.00
CA MET A 507 0.35 15.55 -14.47
C MET A 507 1.85 15.35 -14.77
N ALA A 508 2.29 15.70 -15.99
CA ALA A 508 3.70 15.63 -16.37
C ALA A 508 4.56 16.58 -15.54
N LEU A 509 4.10 17.81 -15.31
CA LEU A 509 4.81 18.82 -14.52
C LEU A 509 4.95 18.42 -13.05
N VAL A 510 3.89 17.90 -12.41
CA VAL A 510 3.94 17.36 -11.04
C VAL A 510 4.94 16.21 -10.95
N THR A 511 4.91 15.28 -11.91
CA THR A 511 5.81 14.13 -11.91
C THR A 511 7.26 14.55 -12.19
N LEU A 512 7.48 15.50 -13.08
CA LEU A 512 8.80 16.08 -13.38
C LEU A 512 9.41 16.76 -12.15
N ARG A 513 8.65 17.58 -11.43
CA ARG A 513 9.07 18.19 -10.14
C ARG A 513 9.48 17.12 -9.13
N ASN A 514 8.68 16.06 -8.97
CA ASN A 514 9.02 14.94 -8.09
C ASN A 514 10.31 14.22 -8.51
N GLN A 515 10.51 13.95 -9.80
CA GLN A 515 11.73 13.32 -10.29
C GLN A 515 12.98 14.22 -10.13
N LEU A 516 12.83 15.55 -10.24
CA LEU A 516 13.90 16.51 -9.97
C LEU A 516 14.28 16.57 -8.48
N HIS A 517 13.30 16.52 -7.57
CA HIS A 517 13.57 16.39 -6.13
C HIS A 517 14.27 15.06 -5.81
N ILE A 518 13.85 13.95 -6.44
CA ILE A 518 14.54 12.66 -6.34
C ILE A 518 15.98 12.78 -6.83
N LYS A 519 16.23 13.41 -7.99
CA LYS A 519 17.59 13.65 -8.52
C LYS A 519 18.48 14.37 -7.51
N SER A 520 17.98 15.47 -6.93
CA SER A 520 18.70 16.24 -5.90
C SER A 520 19.10 15.36 -4.69
N ARG A 521 18.17 14.53 -4.20
CA ARG A 521 18.44 13.60 -3.09
C ARG A 521 19.41 12.48 -3.47
N LEU A 522 19.29 11.91 -4.67
CA LEU A 522 20.21 10.88 -5.18
C LEU A 522 21.64 11.41 -5.35
N LEU A 523 21.80 12.62 -5.89
CA LEU A 523 23.11 13.27 -6.04
C LEU A 523 23.72 13.60 -4.66
N THR A 524 22.90 14.08 -3.72
CA THR A 524 23.35 14.33 -2.34
C THR A 524 23.76 13.02 -1.65
N TYR A 525 22.96 11.97 -1.78
CA TYR A 525 23.29 10.64 -1.25
C TYR A 525 24.59 10.10 -1.85
N LYS A 526 24.74 10.16 -3.18
CA LYS A 526 25.97 9.74 -3.88
C LYS A 526 27.21 10.48 -3.34
N ARG A 527 27.13 11.82 -3.22
CA ARG A 527 28.22 12.65 -2.68
C ARG A 527 28.55 12.30 -1.21
N LEU A 528 27.54 12.08 -0.38
CA LEU A 528 27.73 11.90 1.06
C LEU A 528 28.02 10.45 1.49
N GLN A 529 27.53 9.44 0.78
CA GLN A 529 27.50 8.05 1.24
C GLN A 529 28.20 7.04 0.31
N SER A 530 28.29 7.30 -1.01
CA SER A 530 29.03 6.40 -1.91
C SER A 530 30.53 6.69 -1.83
N ARG A 531 31.30 5.80 -1.18
CA ARG A 531 32.75 5.94 -0.96
C ARG A 531 33.62 4.98 -1.77
N ASN A 532 33.14 3.77 -2.06
CA ASN A 532 33.86 2.77 -2.88
C ASN A 532 33.29 2.71 -4.31
N GLN A 533 34.02 2.06 -5.22
CA GLN A 533 33.66 1.98 -6.64
C GLN A 533 32.29 1.32 -6.84
N ASP A 534 32.00 0.22 -6.16
CA ASP A 534 30.71 -0.48 -6.29
C ASP A 534 29.51 0.39 -5.88
N ALA A 535 29.60 1.08 -4.73
CA ALA A 535 28.53 1.97 -4.29
C ALA A 535 28.42 3.23 -5.15
N ASN A 536 29.51 3.68 -5.76
CA ASN A 536 29.52 4.81 -6.70
C ASN A 536 28.83 4.41 -8.02
N THR A 537 29.20 3.27 -8.59
CA THR A 537 28.59 2.68 -9.80
C THR A 537 27.10 2.41 -9.59
N ARG A 538 26.70 1.73 -8.50
CA ARG A 538 25.29 1.48 -8.18
C ARG A 538 24.48 2.78 -8.02
N ALA A 539 25.03 3.77 -7.31
CA ALA A 539 24.37 5.07 -7.18
C ALA A 539 24.25 5.80 -8.53
N GLN A 540 25.26 5.71 -9.39
CA GLN A 540 25.22 6.28 -10.74
C GLN A 540 24.13 5.61 -11.60
N SER A 541 23.99 4.28 -11.56
CA SER A 541 22.92 3.58 -12.28
C SER A 541 21.53 4.04 -11.85
N ILE A 542 21.33 4.34 -10.55
CA ILE A 542 20.06 4.86 -10.03
C ILE A 542 19.82 6.30 -10.51
N VAL A 543 20.86 7.15 -10.54
CA VAL A 543 20.78 8.52 -11.09
C VAL A 543 20.40 8.49 -12.58
N VAL A 544 21.07 7.68 -13.40
CA VAL A 544 20.77 7.55 -14.85
C VAL A 544 19.33 7.05 -15.08
N ARG A 545 18.84 6.11 -14.24
CA ARG A 545 17.45 5.65 -14.29
C ARG A 545 16.45 6.75 -13.92
N ASN A 546 16.79 7.66 -13.01
CA ASN A 546 15.96 8.81 -12.67
C ASN A 546 16.00 9.89 -13.76
N GLU A 547 17.16 10.17 -14.37
CA GLU A 547 17.29 11.07 -15.52
C GLU A 547 16.45 10.60 -16.72
N THR A 548 16.37 9.28 -16.92
CA THR A 548 15.46 8.66 -17.89
C THR A 548 14.00 9.05 -17.65
N GLN A 549 13.53 9.06 -16.39
CA GLN A 549 12.16 9.47 -16.04
C GLN A 549 11.96 10.97 -16.23
N ILE A 550 12.95 11.80 -15.86
CA ILE A 550 12.93 13.25 -16.09
C ILE A 550 12.72 13.54 -17.57
N ARG A 551 13.48 12.88 -18.46
CA ARG A 551 13.34 13.04 -19.91
C ARG A 551 11.96 12.61 -20.41
N LEU A 552 11.46 11.43 -20.02
CA LEU A 552 10.13 10.95 -20.41
C LEU A 552 9.01 11.94 -20.03
N HIS A 553 9.06 12.51 -18.81
CA HIS A 553 8.05 13.47 -18.37
C HIS A 553 8.25 14.87 -18.99
N SER A 554 9.48 15.27 -19.29
CA SER A 554 9.77 16.51 -20.03
C SER A 554 9.21 16.45 -21.45
N GLU A 555 9.50 15.38 -22.20
CA GLU A 555 8.97 15.16 -23.55
C GLU A 555 7.43 15.06 -23.54
N LYS A 556 6.85 14.38 -22.54
CA LYS A 556 5.39 14.30 -22.36
C LYS A 556 4.76 15.67 -22.08
N TYR A 557 5.44 16.55 -21.33
CA TYR A 557 4.98 17.93 -21.13
C TYR A 557 5.09 18.76 -22.42
N GLN A 558 6.22 18.69 -23.11
CA GLN A 558 6.50 19.47 -24.33
C GLN A 558 5.52 19.11 -25.45
N MET A 559 5.35 17.83 -25.77
CA MET A 559 4.39 17.38 -26.80
C MET A 559 2.95 17.77 -26.45
N ALA A 560 2.56 17.68 -25.16
CA ALA A 560 1.24 18.09 -24.73
C ALA A 560 1.03 19.61 -24.83
N TRP A 561 2.06 20.40 -24.53
CA TRP A 561 2.04 21.85 -24.66
C TRP A 561 1.97 22.30 -26.13
N GLU A 562 2.76 21.67 -27.01
CA GLU A 562 2.73 21.88 -28.46
C GLU A 562 1.36 21.54 -29.06
N ALA A 563 0.64 20.56 -28.53
CA ALA A 563 -0.71 20.19 -28.93
C ALA A 563 -1.82 21.14 -28.42
N ILE A 564 -1.52 21.99 -27.42
CA ILE A 564 -2.47 22.99 -26.88
C ILE A 564 -2.31 24.34 -27.58
N ARG A 565 -1.05 24.72 -27.84
CA ARG A 565 -0.63 25.97 -28.49
C ARG A 565 -1.26 26.18 -29.87
#